data_AF-A0A061N7R1-F1
#
_entry.id   AF-A0A061N7R1-F1
#
_cell.length_a   1.000
_cell.length_b   1.000
_cell.length_c   1.000
_cell.angle_alpha   90.00
_cell.angle_beta   90.00
_cell.angle_gamma   90.00
#
_symmetry.space_group_name_H-M   'P 1'
#
loop_
_entity.id
_entity.type
_entity.pdbx_description
1 polymer ?
#
loop_
_entity_poly.entity_id
_entity_poly.type
_entity_poly.pdbx_seq_one_letter_code
_entity_poly.pdbx_strand_id
1 'polypeptide(L)' 'MRHITGLYIIMTSIFFLNYTSIFLLNNNYSGIIGWITGILFLVGTVYFVAAKRERLTG' A
#
# COMPACT_ATOMS: atom_id res chain seq x y z
N MET A 1 -1.44 15.63 8.50
CA MET A 1 -0.13 15.16 7.97
C MET A 1 0.13 13.68 8.24
N ARG A 2 -0.09 13.17 9.47
CA ARG A 2 0.21 11.77 9.85
C ARG A 2 -0.45 10.71 8.95
N HIS A 3 -1.68 10.95 8.49
CA HIS A 3 -2.38 10.02 7.58
C HIS A 3 -1.84 10.03 6.15
N ILE A 4 -1.35 11.18 5.67
CA ILE A 4 -0.70 11.30 4.35
C ILE A 4 0.64 10.55 4.38
N THR A 5 1.42 10.68 5.45
CA THR A 5 2.66 9.91 5.64
C THR A 5 2.37 8.40 5.67
N GLY A 6 1.31 7.97 6.36
CA GLY A 6 0.88 6.56 6.36
C GLY A 6 0.52 6.04 4.96
N LEU A 7 -0.16 6.87 4.16
CA LEU A 7 -0.48 6.55 2.76
C LEU A 7 0.79 6.31 1.92
N TYR A 8 1.77 7.21 2.02
CA TYR A 8 3.02 7.09 1.27
C TYR A 8 3.81 5.84 1.66
N ILE A 9 3.86 5.50 2.96
CA ILE A 9 4.52 4.27 3.43
C ILE A 9 3.87 3.03 2.81
N ILE A 10 2.53 2.94 2.84
CA ILE A 10 1.79 1.82 2.26
C ILE A 10 2.07 1.71 0.75
N MET A 11 2.08 2.84 0.04
CA MET A 11 2.29 2.86 -1.41
C MET A 11 3.72 2.40 -1.76
N THR A 12 4.73 2.87 -1.03
CA THR A 12 6.11 2.41 -1.19
C THR A 12 6.25 0.92 -0.88
N SER A 13 5.59 0.40 0.15
CA SER A 13 5.61 -1.04 0.47
C SER A 13 5.00 -1.90 -0.63
N ILE A 14 3.90 -1.45 -1.26
CA ILE A 14 3.28 -2.16 -2.38
C ILE A 14 4.23 -2.25 -3.57
N PHE A 15 4.89 -1.15 -3.93
CA PHE A 15 5.87 -1.15 -5.01
C PHE A 15 7.05 -2.05 -4.67
N PHE A 16 7.61 -1.93 -3.46
CA PHE A 16 8.72 -2.75 -3.01
C PHE A 16 8.43 -4.25 -3.13
N LEU A 17 7.27 -4.70 -2.62
CA LEU A 17 6.87 -6.11 -2.69
C LEU A 17 6.72 -6.62 -4.13
N ASN A 18 6.15 -5.81 -5.02
CA ASN A 18 6.03 -6.18 -6.44
C ASN A 18 7.40 -6.26 -7.12
N TYR A 19 8.28 -5.30 -6.86
CA TYR A 19 9.65 -5.32 -7.38
C TYR A 19 10.43 -6.53 -6.86
N THR A 20 10.35 -6.83 -5.56
CA THR A 20 10.95 -8.04 -4.98
C THR A 20 10.38 -9.31 -5.62
N SER A 21 9.07 -9.38 -5.87
CA SER A 21 8.45 -10.51 -6.58
C SER A 21 9.09 -10.75 -7.94
N ILE A 22 9.20 -9.70 -8.75
CA ILE A 22 9.64 -9.79 -10.14
C ILE A 22 11.14 -10.01 -10.23
N PHE A 23 11.93 -9.20 -9.52
CA PHE A 23 13.39 -9.15 -9.69
C PHE A 23 14.15 -10.13 -8.81
N LEU A 24 13.67 -10.43 -7.60
CA LEU A 24 14.39 -11.28 -6.64
C LEU A 24 13.80 -12.69 -6.55
N LEU A 25 12.48 -12.83 -6.73
CA LEU A 25 11.77 -14.08 -6.52
C LEU A 25 11.33 -14.77 -7.81
N ASN A 26 11.65 -14.18 -8.97
CA ASN A 26 11.26 -14.67 -10.31
C ASN A 26 9.78 -15.07 -10.40
N ASN A 27 8.91 -14.30 -9.75
CA ASN A 27 7.47 -14.52 -9.71
C ASN A 27 6.97 -15.83 -9.07
N ASN A 28 7.83 -16.62 -8.42
CA ASN A 28 7.43 -17.88 -7.77
C ASN A 28 6.42 -17.68 -6.63
N TYR A 29 6.38 -16.49 -6.03
CA TYR A 29 5.46 -16.14 -4.94
C TYR A 29 4.42 -15.09 -5.35
N SER A 30 4.22 -14.89 -6.66
CA SER A 30 3.33 -13.86 -7.23
C SER A 30 1.91 -13.92 -6.67
N GLY A 31 1.37 -15.12 -6.41
CA GLY A 31 0.05 -15.28 -5.79
C GLY A 31 -0.05 -14.67 -4.40
N ILE A 32 0.84 -15.06 -3.49
CA ILE A 32 0.86 -14.53 -2.10
C ILE A 32 1.17 -13.04 -2.08
N ILE A 33 2.10 -12.57 -2.91
CA ILE A 33 2.42 -11.14 -3.01
C ILE A 33 1.23 -10.35 -3.54
N GLY A 34 0.45 -10.90 -4.46
CA GLY A 34 -0.83 -10.34 -4.91
C GLY A 34 -1.83 -10.17 -3.76
N TRP A 35 -2.00 -11.20 -2.92
CA TRP A 35 -2.87 -11.11 -1.74
C TRP A 35 -2.39 -10.06 -0.73
N ILE A 36 -1.09 -10.03 -0.43
CA ILE A 36 -0.50 -9.06 0.51
C ILE A 36 -0.66 -7.63 -0.03
N THR A 37 -0.36 -7.39 -1.30
CA THR A 37 -0.49 -6.07 -1.94
C THR A 37 -1.95 -5.63 -2.04
N GLY A 38 -2.89 -6.56 -2.26
CA GLY A 38 -4.33 -6.28 -2.19
C GLY A 38 -4.80 -5.82 -0.80
N ILE A 39 -4.34 -6.49 0.27
CA ILE A 39 -4.66 -6.06 1.65
C ILE A 39 -4.05 -4.69 1.94
N LEU A 40 -2.78 -4.47 1.59
CA LEU A 40 -2.11 -3.17 1.74
C LEU A 40 -2.87 -2.06 0.99
N PHE A 41 -3.39 -2.34 -0.20
CA PHE A 41 -4.17 -1.38 -0.97
C PHE A 41 -5.49 -0.99 -0.27
N LEU A 42 -6.19 -1.96 0.34
CA LEU A 42 -7.40 -1.68 1.13
C LEU A 42 -7.06 -0.83 2.36
N VAL A 43 -5.99 -1.16 3.08
CA VAL A 43 -5.52 -0.36 4.22
C VAL A 43 -5.15 1.06 3.77
N GLY A 44 -4.45 1.21 2.64
CA GLY A 44 -4.14 2.50 2.03
C GLY A 44 -5.38 3.31 1.71
N THR A 45 -6.43 2.67 1.19
CA THR A 45 -7.71 3.30 0.88
C THR A 45 -8.40 3.84 2.15
N VAL A 46 -8.36 3.08 3.25
CA VAL A 46 -8.89 3.56 4.55
C VAL A 46 -8.12 4.79 5.03
N TYR A 47 -6.78 4.77 4.95
CA TYR A 47 -5.95 5.93 5.28
C TYR A 47 -6.23 7.14 4.39
N PHE A 48 -6.47 6.92 3.09
CA PHE A 48 -6.84 7.97 2.15
C PHE A 48 -8.18 8.62 2.51
N VAL A 49 -9.20 7.81 2.78
CA VAL A 49 -10.53 8.29 3.16
C VAL A 49 -10.46 9.05 4.49
N ALA A 50 -9.70 8.53 5.47
CA ALA A 50 -9.48 9.20 6.75
C ALA A 50 -8.77 10.56 6.56
N ALA A 51 -7.69 10.61 5.77
CA ALA A 51 -6.97 11.84 5.46
C ALA A 51 -7.85 12.86 4.72
N LYS A 52 -8.67 12.40 3.78
CA LYS A 52 -9.60 13.25 3.03
C LYS A 52 -10.67 13.83 3.96
N ARG A 53 -11.19 13.04 4.89
CA ARG A 53 -12.17 13.49 5.89
C ARG A 53 -11.57 14.56 6.80
N GLU A 54 -10.37 14.33 7.37
CA GLU A 54 -9.66 15.34 8.18
C GLU A 54 -9.49 16.66 7.43
N ARG A 55 -9.20 16.62 6.12
CA ARG A 55 -9.01 17.82 5.30
C ARG A 55 -10.30 18.58 4.98
N LEU A 56 -11.47 17.95 5.11
CA LEU A 56 -12.78 18.56 4.84
C LEU A 56 -13.46 19.10 6.10
N THR A 57 -13.04 18.64 7.29
CA THR A 57 -13.59 19.06 8.59
C THR A 57 -12.67 20.02 9.36
N GLY A 58 -11.50 20.35 8.80
CA GLY A 58 -10.51 21.27 9.38
C GLY A 58 -10.49 22.63 8.72
#